data_AF-A0A383DLZ8-F1
#
_entry.id   AF-A0A383DLZ8-F1
#
_cell.length_a   1.000
_cell.length_b   1.000
_cell.length_c   1.000
_cell.angle_alpha   90.00
_cell.angle_beta   90.00
_cell.angle_gamma   90.00
#
_symmetry.space_group_name_H-M   'P 1'
#
loop_
_entity.id
_entity.type
_entity.pdbx_description
1 polymer ?
#
loop_
_entity_poly.entity_id
_entity_poly.type
_entity_poly.pdbx_seq_one_letter_code
_entity_poly.pdbx_strand_id
1 'polypeptide(L)'
;VVTEVRRQGYLKALEIDVYMLRRERQPPESHNEGYAESGQGKGWEALRDTVVVCTRCALHQTRTQTVFGVGNPSADWMIIGEAPGQEEDRYGEPFI
;
A
#
# COMPACT_ATOMS: atom_id res chain seq x y z
N VAL A 1 -24.75 12.23 -26.66
CA VAL A 1 -23.41 12.02 -26.06
C VAL A 1 -23.57 12.09 -24.56
N VAL A 2 -23.21 11.04 -23.82
CA VAL A 2 -23.22 11.08 -22.35
C VAL A 2 -22.08 11.98 -21.90
N THR A 3 -22.37 13.00 -21.11
CA THR A 3 -21.33 13.88 -20.55
C THR A 3 -20.56 13.17 -19.44
N GLU A 4 -19.32 13.56 -19.18
CA GLU A 4 -18.49 12.92 -18.14
C GLU A 4 -19.17 12.96 -16.75
N VAL A 5 -19.84 14.07 -16.45
CA VAL A 5 -20.66 14.23 -15.22
C VAL A 5 -21.75 13.16 -15.11
N ARG A 6 -22.46 12.89 -16.22
CA ARG A 6 -23.54 11.89 -16.25
C ARG A 6 -22.99 10.47 -16.17
N ARG A 7 -21.82 10.21 -16.77
CA ARG A 7 -21.09 8.93 -16.65
C ARG A 7 -20.68 8.66 -15.20
N GLN A 8 -20.08 9.64 -14.51
CA GLN A 8 -19.69 9.51 -13.11
C GLN A 8 -20.88 9.26 -12.18
N GLY A 9 -22.02 9.92 -12.44
CA GLY A 9 -23.26 9.69 -11.68
C GLY A 9 -23.74 8.24 -11.77
N TYR A 10 -23.69 7.62 -12.95
CA TYR A 10 -24.05 6.21 -13.11
C TYR A 10 -23.08 5.27 -12.39
N LEU A 11 -21.77 5.52 -12.50
CA LEU A 11 -20.76 4.68 -11.85
C LEU A 11 -20.90 4.71 -10.32
N LYS A 12 -21.16 5.89 -9.75
CA LYS A 12 -21.42 6.04 -8.31
C LYS A 12 -22.70 5.31 -7.88
N ALA A 13 -23.77 5.39 -8.66
CA ALA A 13 -25.03 4.70 -8.36
C ALA A 13 -24.91 3.16 -8.43
N LEU A 14 -23.91 2.66 -9.17
CA LEU A 14 -23.57 1.24 -9.28
C LEU A 14 -22.53 0.80 -8.24
N GLU A 15 -22.14 1.68 -7.32
CA GLU A 15 -21.08 1.42 -6.33
C GLU A 15 -19.74 1.01 -6.97
N ILE A 16 -19.47 1.51 -8.19
CA ILE A 16 -18.22 1.29 -8.90
C ILE A 16 -17.24 2.39 -8.50
N ASP A 17 -16.18 1.99 -7.80
CA ASP A 17 -15.06 2.87 -7.49
C ASP A 17 -14.25 3.19 -8.75
N VAL A 18 -14.38 4.44 -9.21
CA VAL A 18 -13.61 4.94 -10.35
C VAL A 18 -12.21 5.28 -9.86
N TYR A 19 -11.21 4.59 -10.39
CA TYR A 19 -9.82 4.93 -10.14
C TYR A 19 -9.53 6.36 -10.65
N MET A 20 -9.06 7.22 -9.75
CA MET A 20 -8.62 8.58 -10.04
C MET A 20 -7.12 8.69 -9.73
N LEU A 21 -6.37 9.38 -10.57
CA LEU A 21 -4.95 9.59 -10.32
C LEU A 21 -4.75 10.30 -8.98
N ARG A 22 -3.75 9.88 -8.20
CA ARG A 22 -3.48 10.42 -6.85
C ARG A 22 -3.35 11.95 -6.84
N ARG A 23 -2.81 12.54 -7.92
CA ARG A 23 -2.67 14.00 -8.11
C ARG A 23 -4.00 14.73 -8.37
N GLU A 24 -4.99 14.02 -8.89
CA GLU A 24 -6.33 14.52 -9.24
C GLU A 24 -7.35 14.21 -8.13
N ARG A 25 -6.95 13.41 -7.13
CA ARG A 25 -7.74 13.15 -5.94
C ARG A 25 -7.72 14.39 -5.05
N GLN A 26 -8.84 15.11 -4.97
CA GLN A 26 -9.09 16.02 -3.87
C GLN A 26 -9.00 15.20 -2.56
N PRO A 27 -8.12 15.55 -1.61
CA PRO A 27 -8.04 14.81 -0.36
C PRO A 27 -9.42 14.77 0.29
N PRO A 28 -9.83 13.63 0.87
CA PRO A 28 -11.07 13.59 1.65
C PRO A 28 -11.02 14.70 2.69
N GLU A 29 -12.12 15.46 2.82
CA GLU A 29 -12.25 16.46 3.87
C GLU A 29 -11.96 15.78 5.22
N SER A 30 -11.04 16.38 5.97
CA SER A 30 -10.35 15.77 7.10
C SER A 30 -11.32 15.22 8.15
N HIS A 31 -11.55 13.91 8.13
CA HIS A 31 -11.95 13.20 9.34
C HIS A 31 -10.69 13.05 10.19
N ASN A 32 -10.71 13.81 11.28
CA ASN A 32 -9.63 14.01 12.24
C ASN A 32 -9.40 12.74 13.08
N GLU A 33 -8.97 11.65 12.44
CA GLU A 33 -8.46 10.45 13.10
C GLU A 33 -6.98 10.27 12.72
N GLY A 34 -6.12 11.01 13.43
CA GLY A 34 -4.79 10.52 13.82
C GLY A 34 -3.89 9.86 12.77
N TYR A 35 -3.91 10.30 11.51
CA TYR A 35 -2.78 10.04 10.61
C TYR A 35 -1.64 10.94 11.09
N ALA A 36 -0.87 10.45 12.06
CA ALA A 36 0.42 11.03 12.41
C ALA A 36 1.16 11.30 11.10
N GLU A 37 1.66 12.52 10.92
CA GLU A 37 2.52 12.90 9.80
C GLU A 37 3.61 11.83 9.64
N SER A 38 3.41 10.90 8.71
CA SER A 38 4.24 9.72 8.60
C SER A 38 5.49 10.07 7.82
N GLY A 39 6.50 10.51 8.57
CA GLY A 39 7.89 10.26 8.22
C GLY A 39 8.48 11.19 7.16
N GLN A 40 8.58 12.47 7.47
CA GLN A 40 9.80 13.17 7.07
C GLN A 40 10.95 12.62 7.93
N GLY A 41 11.68 11.62 7.42
CA GLY A 41 13.02 11.31 7.96
C GLY A 41 13.32 9.88 8.44
N LYS A 42 12.69 8.83 7.91
CA LYS A 42 13.25 7.48 7.99
C LYS A 42 13.33 6.90 6.59
N GLY A 43 14.55 6.82 6.04
CA GLY A 43 14.80 6.23 4.72
C GLY A 43 14.38 4.76 4.66
N TRP A 44 14.40 4.18 3.46
CA TRP A 44 13.98 2.79 3.21
C TRP A 44 14.68 1.76 4.10
N GLU A 45 15.93 2.01 4.47
CA GLU A 45 16.70 1.19 5.41
C GLU A 45 16.08 1.19 6.81
N ALA A 46 15.83 2.37 7.37
CA ALA A 46 15.22 2.49 8.70
C ALA A 46 13.80 1.90 8.75
N LEU A 47 13.06 1.96 7.64
CA LEU A 47 11.76 1.29 7.53
C LEU A 47 11.92 -0.24 7.50
N ARG A 48 12.89 -0.76 6.73
CA ARG A 48 13.21 -2.18 6.68
C ARG A 48 13.59 -2.72 8.07
N ASP A 49 14.43 -2.00 8.81
CA ASP A 49 14.84 -2.36 10.18
C ASP A 49 13.64 -2.43 11.12
N THR A 50 12.71 -1.48 10.99
CA THR A 50 11.48 -1.45 11.80
C THR A 50 10.58 -2.66 11.50
N VAL A 51 10.51 -3.10 10.24
CA VAL A 51 9.69 -4.24 9.83
C VAL A 51 10.25 -5.56 10.35
N VAL A 52 11.57 -5.76 10.25
CA VAL A 52 12.23 -7.01 10.68
C VAL A 52 11.87 -7.38 12.13
N VAL A 53 11.84 -6.39 13.02
CA VAL A 53 11.54 -6.58 14.45
C VAL A 53 10.04 -6.48 14.81
N CYS A 54 9.15 -6.37 13.82
CA CYS A 54 7.74 -6.12 14.08
C CYS A 54 7.02 -7.32 14.70
N THR A 55 6.40 -7.10 15.87
CA THR A 55 5.62 -8.10 16.63
C THR A 55 4.16 -7.67 16.85
N ARG A 56 3.66 -6.70 16.08
CA ARG A 56 2.35 -6.06 16.31
C ARG A 56 1.12 -6.93 16.05
N CYS A 57 1.27 -8.08 15.39
CA CYS A 57 0.18 -9.03 15.13
C CYS A 57 0.69 -10.48 15.18
N ALA A 58 -0.22 -11.45 15.25
CA ALA A 58 0.12 -12.87 15.42
C ALA A 58 0.98 -13.46 14.29
N LEU A 59 1.01 -12.84 13.11
CA LEU A 59 1.82 -13.32 11.96
C LEU A 59 3.32 -13.40 12.27
N HIS A 60 3.82 -12.62 13.23
CA HIS A 60 5.22 -12.70 13.64
C HIS A 60 5.62 -14.03 14.29
N GLN A 61 4.64 -14.79 14.76
CA GLN A 61 4.88 -16.03 15.49
C GLN A 61 5.19 -17.19 14.56
N THR A 62 4.76 -17.11 13.29
CA THR A 62 4.83 -18.24 12.34
C THR A 62 5.77 -17.99 11.17
N ARG A 63 6.03 -16.72 10.80
CA ARG A 63 6.98 -16.39 9.72
C ARG A 63 8.40 -16.83 10.07
N THR A 64 9.18 -17.26 9.09
CA THR A 64 10.62 -17.46 9.26
C THR A 64 11.33 -16.11 9.26
N GLN A 65 10.91 -15.21 8.38
CA GLN A 65 11.44 -13.86 8.26
C GLN A 65 10.39 -12.91 7.66
N THR A 66 10.65 -11.61 7.68
CA THR A 66 9.79 -10.67 6.97
C THR A 66 10.21 -10.56 5.52
N VAL A 67 9.23 -10.62 4.61
CA VAL A 67 9.42 -10.25 3.21
C VAL A 67 9.04 -8.78 3.06
N PHE A 68 10.04 -7.93 2.90
CA PHE A 68 9.82 -6.51 2.64
C PHE A 68 9.54 -6.31 1.12
N GLY A 69 9.82 -5.13 0.58
CA GLY A 69 9.88 -4.90 -0.87
C GLY A 69 11.29 -5.02 -1.44
N VAL A 70 11.36 -5.34 -2.72
CA VAL A 70 12.56 -5.23 -3.58
C VAL A 70 12.26 -4.32 -4.76
N GLY A 71 13.31 -3.82 -5.42
CA GLY A 71 13.19 -2.94 -6.59
C GLY A 71 13.79 -1.55 -6.37
N ASN A 72 13.58 -0.67 -7.35
CA ASN A 72 14.09 0.69 -7.33
C ASN A 72 13.21 1.57 -6.41
N PRO A 73 13.76 2.18 -5.34
CA PRO A 73 13.03 3.12 -4.49
C PRO A 73 12.44 4.34 -5.22
N SER A 74 12.93 4.63 -6.42
CA SER A 74 12.48 5.70 -7.31
C SER A 74 11.70 5.18 -8.52
N ALA A 75 11.19 3.96 -8.49
CA ALA A 75 10.34 3.43 -9.56
C ALA A 75 9.03 4.22 -9.68
N ASP A 76 8.56 4.42 -10.92
CA ASP A 76 7.25 5.03 -11.19
C ASP A 76 6.08 4.12 -10.81
N TRP A 77 6.32 2.80 -10.75
CA TRP A 77 5.31 1.77 -10.49
C TRP A 77 5.68 0.97 -9.25
N MET A 78 4.68 0.74 -8.39
CA MET A 78 4.76 -0.15 -7.23
C MET A 78 3.66 -1.21 -7.35
N ILE A 79 4.06 -2.47 -7.31
CA ILE A 79 3.13 -3.61 -7.33
C ILE A 79 2.98 -4.11 -5.89
N ILE A 80 1.73 -4.24 -5.44
CA ILE A 80 1.40 -4.69 -4.08
C ILE A 80 0.55 -5.94 -4.20
N GLY A 81 1.04 -7.05 -3.64
CA GLY A 81 0.33 -8.32 -3.53
C GLY A 81 -0.46 -8.41 -2.22
N GLU A 82 -0.90 -9.63 -1.88
CA GLU A 82 -1.61 -9.90 -0.63
C GLU A 82 -0.65 -10.06 0.56
N ALA A 83 0.03 -11.21 0.62
CA ALA A 83 0.96 -11.58 1.68
C ALA A 83 2.02 -12.55 1.11
N PRO A 84 3.18 -12.69 1.77
CA PRO A 84 4.20 -13.64 1.36
C PRO A 84 3.68 -15.09 1.47
N GLY A 85 3.94 -15.90 0.45
CA GLY A 85 3.73 -17.33 0.48
C GLY A 85 4.91 -18.07 1.13
N GLN A 86 4.92 -19.39 0.99
CA GLN A 86 5.93 -20.24 1.61
C GLN A 86 7.33 -20.04 1.02
N GLU A 87 7.44 -19.94 -0.31
CA GLU A 87 8.73 -19.74 -0.95
C GLU A 87 9.24 -18.32 -0.69
N GLU A 88 8.38 -17.31 -0.73
CA GLU A 88 8.75 -15.94 -0.35
C GLU A 88 9.24 -15.86 1.10
N ASP A 89 8.56 -16.50 2.06
CA ASP A 89 9.03 -16.57 3.45
C ASP A 89 10.39 -17.28 3.57
N ARG A 90 10.63 -18.33 2.76
CA ARG A 90 11.91 -19.05 2.75
C ARG A 90 13.05 -18.17 2.21
N TYR A 91 12.83 -17.43 1.13
CA TYR A 91 13.91 -16.68 0.46
C TYR A 91 13.99 -15.21 0.87
N GLY A 92 12.96 -14.65 1.48
CA GLY A 92 12.92 -13.24 1.88
C GLY A 92 12.60 -12.27 0.72
N GLU A 93 12.16 -12.77 -0.43
CA GLU A 93 11.90 -11.99 -1.65
C GLU A 93 10.45 -12.18 -2.12
N PRO A 94 9.73 -11.11 -2.52
CA PRO A 94 8.33 -11.23 -2.95
C PRO A 94 8.20 -11.71 -4.40
N PHE A 95 7.12 -12.44 -4.71
CA PHE A 95 6.71 -12.86 -6.06
C PHE A 95 7.67 -13.83 -6.78
N ILE A 96 8.05 -14.93 -6.13
CA ILE A 96 8.97 -15.95 -6.69
C ILE A 96 8.36 -17.34 -6.75
#